data_AF-A0A355UKG9-F1
#
_entry.id   AF-A0A355UKG9-F1
#
_cell.length_a   1.000
_cell.length_b   1.000
_cell.length_c   1.000
_cell.angle_alpha   90.00
_cell.angle_beta   90.00
_cell.angle_gamma   90.00
#
_symmetry.space_group_name_H-M   'P 1'
#
loop_
_entity.id
_entity.type
_entity.pdbx_description
1 polymer ?
#
loop_
_entity_poly.entity_id
_entity_poly.type
_entity_poly.pdbx_seq_one_letter_code
_entity_poly.pdbx_strand_id
1 'polypeptide(L)'
;VDIENKIKELEKLIIKEDEIGKLDTGIAKLRKEIRTEIDKIHDRRKGEANIQRKSKDESVERVIELYKKDFQDAKKIEADDDKLIKINGDNTIEKQISQNENLRPLNFSNIPTTLIEEVKVIFKDKFGDDITIPEFEVVQWIESGLKLHKEGDNCKFCHGKLDFSDVKSKIAQYKENKRHKATEKLKKFREQLQSLLDSISFIEKESKTYSTNIGNEVEQHFSEITEKKSNIDSLITSCQSKIDNIEFQENFDFKLLAKTLKEIEESISTISKTKNEQLSELRKKQNNLTTLVKGAIGLEILQSVTIKDKLKEVKGKEVELKEKHESNKKKQQEIQDLKQQKSLTKDFADFVSQILNEINIS
;
A
#
# COMPACT_ATOMS: atom_id res chain seq x y z
N VAL A 1 61.16 -47.87 23.84
CA VAL A 1 59.84 -48.41 24.28
C VAL A 1 58.94 -47.33 24.89
N ASP A 2 59.47 -46.19 25.36
CA ASP A 2 58.69 -45.23 26.14
C ASP A 2 57.81 -44.25 25.32
N ILE A 3 58.32 -43.71 24.21
CA ILE A 3 57.59 -42.72 23.37
C ILE A 3 56.33 -43.33 22.72
N GLU A 4 56.40 -44.57 22.27
CA GLU A 4 55.26 -45.27 21.63
C GLU A 4 54.10 -45.48 22.60
N ASN A 5 54.42 -45.83 23.85
CA ASN A 5 53.44 -46.00 24.90
C ASN A 5 52.84 -44.65 25.28
N LYS A 6 53.67 -43.59 25.37
CA LYS A 6 53.21 -42.22 25.67
C LYS A 6 52.28 -41.66 24.59
N ILE A 7 52.57 -41.91 23.31
CA ILE A 7 51.68 -41.56 22.19
C ILE A 7 50.35 -42.30 22.33
N LYS A 8 50.36 -43.62 22.55
CA LYS A 8 49.12 -44.41 22.72
C LYS A 8 48.28 -43.95 23.90
N GLU A 9 48.91 -43.57 25.02
CA GLU A 9 48.20 -43.03 26.17
C GLU A 9 47.57 -41.65 25.85
N LEU A 10 48.28 -40.75 25.17
CA LEU A 10 47.73 -39.46 24.73
C LEU A 10 46.59 -39.62 23.72
N GLU A 11 46.70 -40.58 22.78
CA GLU A 11 45.65 -40.88 21.79
C GLU A 11 44.35 -41.36 22.47
N LYS A 12 44.44 -42.15 23.55
CA LYS A 12 43.27 -42.55 24.35
C LYS A 12 42.59 -41.40 25.08
N LEU A 13 43.33 -40.33 25.40
CA LEU A 13 42.83 -39.15 26.11
C LEU A 13 42.23 -38.10 25.16
N ILE A 14 42.33 -38.31 23.84
CA ILE A 14 41.62 -37.47 22.86
C ILE A 14 40.13 -37.77 22.94
N ILE A 15 39.35 -36.71 23.10
CA ILE A 15 37.89 -36.80 23.13
C ILE A 15 37.40 -37.16 21.73
N LYS A 16 36.55 -38.18 21.65
CA LYS A 16 36.02 -38.70 20.39
C LYS A 16 35.14 -37.68 19.68
N GLU A 17 35.18 -37.69 18.36
CA GLU A 17 34.37 -36.80 17.51
C GLU A 17 32.87 -37.00 17.73
N ASP A 18 32.42 -38.23 18.03
CA ASP A 18 31.02 -38.52 18.40
C ASP A 18 30.56 -37.77 19.65
N GLU A 19 31.45 -37.56 20.64
CA GLU A 19 31.10 -36.84 21.87
C GLU A 19 31.00 -35.33 21.63
N ILE A 20 31.90 -34.80 20.79
CA ILE A 20 31.84 -33.40 20.32
C ILE A 20 30.56 -33.18 19.50
N GLY A 21 30.26 -34.08 18.55
CA GLY A 21 29.07 -34.01 17.71
C GLY A 21 27.77 -34.10 18.51
N LYS A 22 27.73 -34.85 19.62
CA LYS A 22 26.58 -34.86 20.55
C LYS A 22 26.39 -33.50 21.24
N LEU A 23 27.47 -32.82 21.62
CA LEU A 23 27.39 -31.48 22.21
C LEU A 23 26.89 -30.45 21.18
N ASP A 24 27.43 -30.46 19.97
CA ASP A 24 26.99 -29.58 18.87
C ASP A 24 25.51 -29.76 18.56
N THR A 25 25.08 -31.01 18.42
CA THR A 25 23.67 -31.35 18.19
C THR A 25 22.78 -30.88 19.36
N GLY A 26 23.28 -31.02 20.60
CA GLY A 26 22.61 -30.53 21.80
C GLY A 26 22.45 -29.01 21.81
N ILE A 27 23.48 -28.25 21.44
CA ILE A 27 23.45 -26.79 21.32
C ILE A 27 22.45 -26.37 20.24
N ALA A 28 22.50 -26.99 19.06
CA ALA A 28 21.58 -26.69 17.96
C ALA A 28 20.11 -26.96 18.36
N LYS A 29 19.86 -28.06 19.09
CA LYS A 29 18.53 -28.37 19.61
C LYS A 29 18.02 -27.29 20.58
N LEU A 30 18.84 -26.89 21.55
CA LEU A 30 18.49 -25.82 22.50
C LEU A 30 18.18 -24.50 21.79
N ARG A 31 19.00 -24.10 20.81
CA ARG A 31 18.74 -22.91 20.00
C ARG A 31 17.40 -22.98 19.26
N LYS A 32 17.08 -24.12 18.66
CA LYS A 32 15.77 -24.34 18.00
C LYS A 32 14.61 -24.23 18.99
N GLU A 33 14.77 -24.76 20.19
CA GLU A 33 13.75 -24.65 21.24
C GLU A 33 13.58 -23.20 21.72
N ILE A 34 14.68 -22.45 21.94
CA ILE A 34 14.60 -21.02 22.28
C ILE A 34 13.87 -20.26 21.17
N ARG A 35 14.20 -20.51 19.91
CA ARG A 35 13.53 -19.88 18.77
C ARG A 35 12.04 -20.17 18.74
N THR A 36 11.65 -21.41 19.07
CA THR A 36 10.25 -21.81 19.14
C THR A 36 9.50 -21.06 20.25
N GLU A 37 10.11 -20.88 21.42
CA GLU A 37 9.51 -20.10 22.51
C GLU A 37 9.39 -18.61 22.16
N ILE A 38 10.41 -18.02 21.53
CA ILE A 38 10.35 -16.65 20.99
C ILE A 38 9.18 -16.48 20.02
N ASP A 39 9.02 -17.42 19.09
CA ASP A 39 7.97 -17.37 18.06
C ASP A 39 6.56 -17.51 18.67
N LYS A 40 6.40 -18.34 19.71
CA LYS A 40 5.15 -18.44 20.48
C LYS A 40 4.79 -17.13 21.17
N ILE A 41 5.76 -16.50 21.85
CA ILE A 41 5.56 -15.20 22.50
C ILE A 41 5.13 -14.16 21.47
N HIS A 42 5.86 -14.09 20.35
CA HIS A 42 5.56 -13.18 19.24
C HIS A 42 4.12 -13.36 18.74
N ASP A 43 3.72 -14.58 18.40
CA ASP A 43 2.40 -14.82 17.83
C ASP A 43 1.25 -14.54 18.80
N ARG A 44 1.41 -14.88 20.07
CA ARG A 44 0.40 -14.58 21.07
C ARG A 44 0.22 -13.07 21.24
N ARG A 45 1.32 -12.31 21.27
CA ARG A 45 1.29 -10.86 21.50
C ARG A 45 0.91 -10.06 20.27
N LYS A 46 1.32 -10.48 19.07
CA LYS A 46 0.91 -9.80 17.84
C LYS A 46 -0.60 -9.91 17.63
N GLY A 47 -1.24 -10.97 18.12
CA GLY A 47 -2.64 -11.25 17.86
C GLY A 47 -2.96 -11.23 16.37
N GLU A 48 -3.86 -10.35 15.97
CA GLU A 48 -4.26 -10.15 14.57
C GLU A 48 -3.47 -9.04 13.85
N ALA A 49 -2.56 -8.35 14.54
CA ALA A 49 -1.76 -7.30 13.93
C ALA A 49 -0.81 -7.86 12.86
N ASN A 50 -0.61 -7.09 11.78
CA ASN A 50 0.28 -7.45 10.68
C ASN A 50 1.76 -7.20 11.03
N ILE A 51 2.25 -7.88 12.06
CA ILE A 51 3.64 -7.80 12.53
C ILE A 51 4.36 -9.09 12.17
N GLN A 52 5.42 -8.94 11.40
CA GLN A 52 6.24 -10.05 10.93
C GLN A 52 7.25 -10.47 11.98
N ARG A 53 7.48 -11.79 12.08
CA ARG A 53 8.57 -12.34 12.89
C ARG A 53 9.92 -11.86 12.36
N LYS A 54 10.93 -11.82 13.22
CA LYS A 54 12.34 -11.68 12.78
C LYS A 54 12.73 -12.84 11.87
N SER A 55 13.69 -12.63 10.97
CA SER A 55 14.10 -13.61 9.96
C SER A 55 14.44 -14.98 10.57
N LYS A 56 14.09 -16.06 9.86
CA LYS A 56 14.37 -17.44 10.28
C LYS A 56 15.85 -17.78 10.22
N ASP A 57 16.61 -17.07 9.39
CA ASP A 57 18.04 -17.33 9.15
C ASP A 57 18.94 -16.65 10.20
N GLU A 58 18.36 -15.78 11.04
CA GLU A 58 19.08 -15.09 12.11
C GLU A 58 19.34 -16.00 13.31
N SER A 59 20.52 -15.85 13.93
CA SER A 59 20.86 -16.54 15.17
C SER A 59 19.93 -16.13 16.32
N VAL A 60 19.79 -17.01 17.31
CA VAL A 60 18.92 -16.75 18.48
C VAL A 60 19.37 -15.50 19.23
N GLU A 61 20.68 -15.35 19.39
CA GLU A 61 21.30 -14.22 20.08
C GLU A 61 20.98 -12.91 19.34
N ARG A 62 21.11 -12.91 18.00
CA ARG A 62 20.78 -11.76 17.17
C ARG A 62 19.29 -11.42 17.21
N VAL A 63 18.41 -12.42 17.18
CA VAL A 63 16.96 -12.23 17.29
C VAL A 63 16.60 -11.56 18.63
N ILE A 64 17.22 -11.99 19.74
CA ILE A 64 16.99 -11.39 21.06
C ILE A 64 17.48 -9.93 21.10
N GLU A 65 18.62 -9.62 20.50
CA GLU A 65 19.11 -8.24 20.39
C GLU A 65 18.14 -7.35 19.60
N LEU A 66 17.59 -7.85 18.49
CA LEU A 66 16.62 -7.11 17.69
C LEU A 66 15.34 -6.81 18.48
N TYR A 67 14.84 -7.79 19.24
CA TYR A 67 13.69 -7.57 20.12
C TYR A 67 14.01 -6.67 21.32
N LYS A 68 15.24 -6.73 21.84
CA LYS A 68 15.71 -5.78 22.86
C LYS A 68 15.69 -4.36 22.32
N LYS A 69 16.09 -4.15 21.06
CA LYS A 69 15.99 -2.85 20.40
C LYS A 69 14.53 -2.39 20.27
N ASP A 70 13.64 -3.27 19.81
CA ASP A 70 12.20 -2.95 19.72
C ASP A 70 11.63 -2.52 21.09
N PHE A 71 12.03 -3.19 22.18
CA PHE A 71 11.67 -2.80 23.55
C PHE A 71 12.19 -1.40 23.92
N GLN A 72 13.43 -1.07 23.59
CA GLN A 72 13.98 0.27 23.84
C GLN A 72 13.29 1.36 23.00
N ASP A 73 12.89 1.05 21.77
CA ASP A 73 12.14 1.98 20.94
C ASP A 73 10.72 2.21 21.47
N ALA A 74 10.05 1.15 21.96
CA ALA A 74 8.74 1.27 22.61
C ALA A 74 8.78 2.07 23.92
N LYS A 75 9.87 1.98 24.69
CA LYS A 75 10.09 2.77 25.92
C LYS A 75 10.07 4.27 25.70
N LYS A 76 10.31 4.74 24.47
CA LYS A 76 10.20 6.17 24.10
C LYS A 76 8.74 6.63 24.00
N ILE A 77 7.79 5.70 23.88
CA ILE A 77 6.35 5.94 23.73
C ILE A 77 5.63 5.62 25.05
N GLU A 78 5.89 4.45 25.64
CA GLU A 78 5.36 4.02 26.92
C GLU A 78 6.52 3.60 27.84
N ALA A 79 6.80 4.43 28.85
CA ALA A 79 7.94 4.24 29.74
C ALA A 79 7.66 3.21 30.86
N ASP A 80 6.41 2.87 31.13
CA ASP A 80 6.00 1.93 32.17
C ASP A 80 5.97 0.49 31.64
N ASP A 81 6.80 -0.40 32.21
CA ASP A 81 6.86 -1.81 31.82
C ASP A 81 5.56 -2.56 32.10
N ASP A 82 4.85 -2.24 33.19
CA ASP A 82 3.62 -2.92 33.59
C ASP A 82 2.45 -2.57 32.67
N LYS A 83 2.51 -1.42 32.01
CA LYS A 83 1.58 -1.04 30.94
C LYS A 83 1.99 -1.66 29.62
N LEU A 84 3.26 -1.53 29.25
CA LEU A 84 3.78 -2.05 27.98
C LEU A 84 3.55 -3.55 27.84
N ILE A 85 3.80 -4.33 28.90
CA ILE A 85 3.63 -5.79 28.88
C ILE A 85 2.16 -6.22 28.75
N LYS A 86 1.18 -5.34 28.91
CA LYS A 86 -0.25 -5.65 28.74
C LYS A 86 -0.75 -5.39 27.32
N ILE A 87 0.05 -4.74 26.49
CA ILE A 87 -0.32 -4.42 25.10
C ILE A 87 -0.32 -5.70 24.26
N ASN A 88 -1.41 -5.89 23.51
CA ASN A 88 -1.54 -6.91 22.48
C ASN A 88 -1.92 -6.23 21.17
N GLY A 89 -1.50 -6.82 20.06
CA GLY A 89 -1.87 -6.36 18.73
C GLY A 89 -3.24 -6.87 18.29
N ASP A 90 -3.94 -6.04 17.53
CA ASP A 90 -5.15 -6.37 16.80
C ASP A 90 -5.10 -5.72 15.40
N ASN A 91 -6.16 -5.89 14.60
CA ASN A 91 -6.26 -5.33 13.25
C ASN A 91 -7.33 -4.23 13.11
N THR A 92 -7.76 -3.63 14.23
CA THR A 92 -8.86 -2.65 14.24
C THR A 92 -8.47 -1.41 13.45
N ILE A 93 -7.25 -0.91 13.66
CA ILE A 93 -6.76 0.30 12.98
C ILE A 93 -6.52 0.00 11.49
N GLU A 94 -5.95 -1.17 11.16
CA GLU A 94 -5.77 -1.65 9.78
C GLU A 94 -7.10 -1.67 9.01
N LYS A 95 -8.16 -2.19 9.66
CA LYS A 95 -9.50 -2.23 9.09
C LYS A 95 -10.05 -0.82 8.86
N GLN A 96 -9.89 0.09 9.82
CA GLN A 96 -10.31 1.49 9.66
C GLN A 96 -9.57 2.20 8.53
N ILE A 97 -8.25 2.02 8.42
CA ILE A 97 -7.44 2.54 7.31
C ILE A 97 -7.98 2.01 5.99
N SER A 98 -8.17 0.70 5.88
CA SER A 98 -8.66 0.05 4.67
C SER A 98 -10.05 0.56 4.28
N GLN A 99 -10.95 0.76 5.26
CA GLN A 99 -12.29 1.30 5.02
C GLN A 99 -12.24 2.73 4.49
N ASN A 100 -11.41 3.59 5.09
CA ASN A 100 -11.23 4.99 4.66
C ASN A 100 -10.60 5.05 3.24
N GLU A 101 -9.57 4.25 2.96
CA GLU A 101 -8.92 4.19 1.65
C GLU A 101 -9.87 3.73 0.53
N ASN A 102 -10.80 2.82 0.85
CA ASN A 102 -11.79 2.31 -0.10
C ASN A 102 -13.00 3.24 -0.32
N LEU A 103 -13.06 4.40 0.35
CA LEU A 103 -14.11 5.40 0.09
C LEU A 103 -14.01 5.91 -1.34
N ARG A 104 -15.14 5.87 -2.06
CA ARG A 104 -15.22 6.32 -3.46
C ARG A 104 -14.90 7.81 -3.56
N PRO A 105 -14.10 8.24 -4.55
CA PRO A 105 -13.77 9.64 -4.73
C PRO A 105 -15.03 10.46 -5.08
N LEU A 106 -15.16 11.63 -4.45
CA LEU A 106 -16.24 12.58 -4.74
C LEU A 106 -15.84 13.39 -5.98
N ASN A 107 -16.25 12.91 -7.16
CA ASN A 107 -15.97 13.59 -8.41
C ASN A 107 -17.04 14.65 -8.69
N PHE A 108 -16.61 15.87 -8.99
CA PHE A 108 -17.47 16.95 -9.45
C PHE A 108 -16.78 17.69 -10.59
N SER A 109 -17.40 17.69 -11.76
CA SER A 109 -16.82 18.28 -12.97
C SER A 109 -17.32 19.70 -13.16
N ASN A 110 -16.42 20.64 -13.43
CA ASN A 110 -16.79 22.02 -13.69
C ASN A 110 -17.20 22.25 -15.14
N ILE A 111 -18.15 23.16 -15.33
CA ILE A 111 -18.49 23.66 -16.65
C ILE A 111 -17.35 24.57 -17.14
N PRO A 112 -16.81 24.36 -18.36
CA PRO A 112 -15.76 25.20 -18.90
C PRO A 112 -16.15 26.68 -18.92
N THR A 113 -15.26 27.55 -18.45
CA THR A 113 -15.50 29.00 -18.43
C THR A 113 -15.79 29.55 -19.84
N THR A 114 -15.14 29.01 -20.87
CA THR A 114 -15.39 29.37 -22.27
C THR A 114 -16.84 29.12 -22.67
N LEU A 115 -17.40 27.97 -22.29
CA LEU A 115 -18.81 27.64 -22.56
C LEU A 115 -19.75 28.59 -21.81
N ILE A 116 -19.44 28.92 -20.54
CA ILE A 116 -20.23 29.87 -19.76
C ILE A 116 -20.26 31.26 -20.42
N GLU A 117 -19.11 31.78 -20.85
CA GLU A 117 -19.04 33.09 -21.51
C GLU A 117 -19.77 33.11 -22.85
N GLU A 118 -19.68 32.05 -23.65
CA GLU A 118 -20.43 31.93 -24.90
C GLU A 118 -21.95 31.89 -24.64
N VAL A 119 -22.38 31.15 -23.62
CA VAL A 119 -23.80 31.04 -23.24
C VAL A 119 -24.33 32.37 -22.71
N LYS A 120 -23.54 33.13 -21.94
CA LYS A 120 -23.90 34.49 -21.49
C LYS A 120 -24.27 35.42 -22.64
N VAL A 121 -23.57 35.31 -23.77
CA VAL A 121 -23.89 36.09 -24.98
C VAL A 121 -25.24 35.64 -25.53
N ILE A 122 -25.46 34.34 -25.67
CA ILE A 122 -26.70 33.77 -26.23
C ILE A 122 -27.95 34.20 -25.43
N PHE A 123 -27.88 34.26 -24.10
CA PHE A 123 -28.99 34.73 -23.26
C PHE A 123 -29.37 36.20 -23.49
N LYS A 124 -28.42 37.02 -23.91
CA LYS A 124 -28.62 38.45 -24.23
C LYS A 124 -29.01 38.69 -25.68
N ASP A 125 -28.80 37.71 -26.55
CA ASP A 125 -29.14 37.84 -27.97
C ASP A 125 -30.64 37.67 -28.21
N LYS A 126 -31.13 38.44 -29.19
CA LYS A 126 -32.44 38.26 -29.81
C LYS A 126 -32.21 37.62 -31.18
N PHE A 127 -32.95 36.56 -31.45
CA PHE A 127 -32.87 35.85 -32.73
C PHE A 127 -34.12 36.20 -33.53
N GLY A 128 -33.94 36.63 -34.78
CA GLY A 128 -35.06 36.95 -35.66
C GLY A 128 -35.79 35.70 -36.17
N ASP A 129 -36.93 35.90 -36.83
CA ASP A 129 -37.77 34.86 -37.46
C ASP A 129 -37.14 34.26 -38.74
N ASP A 130 -35.81 34.33 -38.88
CA ASP A 130 -35.10 33.94 -40.08
C ASP A 130 -35.14 32.42 -40.24
N ILE A 131 -36.17 32.00 -40.97
CA ILE A 131 -36.48 30.65 -41.47
C ILE A 131 -37.09 29.77 -40.38
N THR A 132 -38.17 29.05 -40.71
CA THR A 132 -38.69 27.97 -39.87
C THR A 132 -37.65 26.84 -39.85
N ILE A 133 -36.75 26.87 -38.86
CA ILE A 133 -35.70 25.85 -38.71
C ILE A 133 -36.34 24.62 -38.05
N PRO A 134 -36.23 23.43 -38.66
CA PRO A 134 -36.62 22.19 -37.99
C PRO A 134 -35.85 21.99 -36.68
N GLU A 135 -36.40 21.20 -35.76
CA GLU A 135 -35.67 20.80 -34.56
C GLU A 135 -34.31 20.17 -34.92
N PHE A 136 -33.30 20.36 -34.08
CA PHE A 136 -31.96 19.87 -34.34
C PHE A 136 -31.91 18.36 -34.59
N GLU A 137 -32.66 17.61 -33.80
CA GLU A 137 -32.80 16.16 -33.89
C GLU A 137 -33.29 15.76 -35.29
N VAL A 138 -34.19 16.56 -35.87
CA VAL A 138 -34.67 16.39 -37.24
C VAL A 138 -33.56 16.70 -38.24
N VAL A 139 -32.79 17.78 -38.06
CA VAL A 139 -31.66 18.11 -38.95
C VAL A 139 -30.58 17.02 -38.91
N GLN A 140 -30.23 16.49 -37.73
CA GLN A 140 -29.28 15.38 -37.58
C GLN A 140 -29.80 14.07 -38.18
N TRP A 141 -31.09 13.79 -38.01
CA TRP A 141 -31.72 12.61 -38.60
C TRP A 141 -31.69 12.68 -40.12
N ILE A 142 -32.04 13.83 -40.71
CA ILE A 142 -31.96 14.03 -42.17
C ILE A 142 -30.52 13.90 -42.65
N GLU A 143 -29.54 14.49 -41.94
CA GLU A 143 -28.12 14.36 -42.31
C GLU A 143 -27.64 12.90 -42.26
N SER A 144 -28.03 12.16 -41.23
CA SER A 144 -27.70 10.74 -41.10
C SER A 144 -28.38 9.93 -42.21
N GLY A 145 -29.63 10.24 -42.53
CA GLY A 145 -30.36 9.66 -43.65
C GLY A 145 -29.72 9.96 -45.01
N LEU A 146 -29.19 11.17 -45.23
CA LEU A 146 -28.49 11.52 -46.46
C LEU A 146 -27.24 10.67 -46.70
N LYS A 147 -26.53 10.25 -45.64
CA LYS A 147 -25.36 9.35 -45.77
C LYS A 147 -25.72 7.99 -46.38
N LEU A 148 -27.01 7.62 -46.37
CA LEU A 148 -27.52 6.39 -46.97
C LEU A 148 -27.84 6.53 -48.47
N HIS A 149 -27.72 7.72 -49.04
CA HIS A 149 -28.08 8.05 -50.42
C HIS A 149 -26.87 8.55 -51.22
N LYS A 150 -26.96 8.45 -52.54
CA LYS A 150 -26.06 9.05 -53.53
C LYS A 150 -26.82 10.04 -54.42
N GLU A 151 -26.09 10.87 -55.14
CA GLU A 151 -26.68 11.81 -56.08
C GLU A 151 -27.45 11.06 -57.19
N GLY A 152 -28.71 11.44 -57.41
CA GLY A 152 -29.64 10.77 -58.32
C GLY A 152 -30.48 9.64 -57.71
N ASP A 153 -30.26 9.27 -56.44
CA ASP A 153 -31.11 8.28 -55.77
C ASP A 153 -32.54 8.81 -55.56
N ASN A 154 -33.50 7.88 -55.44
CA ASN A 154 -34.80 8.18 -54.85
C ASN A 154 -34.71 8.05 -53.32
N CYS A 155 -35.53 8.81 -52.58
CA CYS A 155 -35.58 8.74 -51.12
C CYS A 155 -35.99 7.33 -50.67
N LYS A 156 -35.14 6.65 -49.89
CA LYS A 156 -35.39 5.29 -49.39
C LYS A 156 -36.55 5.21 -48.38
N PHE A 157 -37.00 6.33 -47.84
CA PHE A 157 -38.12 6.38 -46.91
C PHE A 157 -39.47 6.53 -47.64
N CYS A 158 -39.62 7.54 -48.50
CA CYS A 158 -40.88 7.82 -49.18
C CYS A 158 -40.92 7.42 -50.66
N HIS A 159 -39.84 6.87 -51.21
CA HIS A 159 -39.66 6.48 -52.62
C HIS A 159 -39.81 7.64 -53.63
N GLY A 160 -39.96 8.87 -53.16
CA GLY A 160 -40.01 10.06 -54.00
C GLY A 160 -38.64 10.44 -54.56
N LYS A 161 -38.65 11.26 -55.61
CA LYS A 161 -37.42 11.83 -56.20
C LYS A 161 -36.69 12.69 -55.15
N LEU A 162 -35.43 12.36 -54.86
CA LEU A 162 -34.61 13.08 -53.88
C LEU A 162 -33.66 14.03 -54.63
N ASP A 163 -33.80 15.33 -54.39
CA ASP A 163 -32.79 16.31 -54.80
C ASP A 163 -31.67 16.34 -53.76
N PHE A 164 -30.67 15.49 -53.96
CA PHE A 164 -29.58 15.29 -53.02
C PHE A 164 -28.79 16.59 -52.75
N SER A 165 -28.59 17.41 -53.78
CA SER A 165 -27.85 18.68 -53.66
C SER A 165 -28.65 19.72 -52.88
N ASP A 166 -29.95 19.86 -53.16
CA ASP A 166 -30.82 20.80 -52.44
C ASP A 166 -30.91 20.46 -50.95
N VAL A 167 -31.15 19.19 -50.59
CA VAL A 167 -31.24 18.78 -49.18
C VAL A 167 -29.90 19.01 -48.46
N LYS A 168 -28.77 18.69 -49.10
CA LYS A 168 -27.44 18.93 -48.53
C LYS A 168 -27.18 20.44 -48.31
N SER A 169 -27.55 21.27 -49.28
CA SER A 169 -27.44 22.73 -49.20
C SER A 169 -28.28 23.29 -48.04
N LYS A 170 -29.55 22.86 -47.91
CA LYS A 170 -30.44 23.28 -46.81
C LYS A 170 -29.92 22.88 -45.44
N ILE A 171 -29.37 21.67 -45.28
CA ILE A 171 -28.73 21.26 -44.01
C ILE A 171 -27.55 22.16 -43.68
N ALA A 172 -26.70 22.49 -44.66
CA ALA A 172 -25.58 23.41 -44.45
C ALA A 172 -26.08 24.80 -44.01
N GLN A 173 -27.13 25.32 -44.66
CA GLN A 173 -27.77 26.59 -44.29
C GLN A 173 -28.33 26.55 -42.86
N TYR A 174 -29.01 25.47 -42.46
CA TYR A 174 -29.51 25.30 -41.09
C TYR A 174 -28.36 25.25 -40.07
N LYS A 175 -27.28 24.53 -40.38
CA LYS A 175 -26.11 24.44 -39.49
C LYS A 175 -25.36 25.75 -39.37
N GLU A 176 -25.33 26.56 -40.41
CA GLU A 176 -24.69 27.87 -40.41
C GLU A 176 -25.55 28.94 -39.73
N ASN A 177 -26.85 28.70 -39.61
CA ASN A 177 -27.80 29.59 -38.96
C ASN A 177 -27.42 29.85 -37.49
N LYS A 178 -27.39 31.14 -37.11
CA LYS A 178 -27.02 31.59 -35.77
C LYS A 178 -27.94 31.05 -34.68
N ARG A 179 -29.25 30.96 -34.95
CA ARG A 179 -30.27 30.42 -34.03
C ARG A 179 -29.98 28.95 -33.74
N HIS A 180 -29.75 28.16 -34.78
CA HIS A 180 -29.44 26.74 -34.64
C HIS A 180 -28.14 26.51 -33.84
N LYS A 181 -27.06 27.24 -34.16
CA LYS A 181 -25.80 27.16 -33.39
C LYS A 181 -25.98 27.55 -31.92
N ALA A 182 -26.83 28.54 -31.64
CA ALA A 182 -27.10 28.98 -30.28
C ALA A 182 -27.88 27.93 -29.48
N THR A 183 -28.96 27.38 -30.07
CA THR A 183 -29.73 26.28 -29.50
C THR A 183 -28.84 25.07 -29.17
N GLU A 184 -27.94 24.71 -30.07
CA GLU A 184 -26.99 23.60 -29.85
C GLU A 184 -26.05 23.83 -28.66
N LYS A 185 -25.53 25.04 -28.53
CA LYS A 185 -24.67 25.39 -27.38
C LYS A 185 -25.46 25.36 -26.08
N LEU A 186 -26.71 25.86 -26.08
CA LEU A 186 -27.58 25.81 -24.91
C LEU A 186 -27.92 24.38 -24.50
N LYS A 187 -28.21 23.48 -25.46
CA LYS A 187 -28.44 22.06 -25.17
C LYS A 187 -27.24 21.41 -24.50
N LYS A 188 -26.04 21.61 -25.03
CA LYS A 188 -24.79 21.14 -24.40
C LYS A 188 -24.60 21.71 -23.00
N PHE A 189 -24.88 22.99 -22.81
CA PHE A 189 -24.79 23.61 -21.49
C PHE A 189 -25.81 23.04 -20.50
N ARG A 190 -27.05 22.77 -20.95
CA ARG A 190 -28.08 22.10 -20.16
C ARG A 190 -27.67 20.67 -19.76
N GLU A 191 -27.09 19.90 -20.68
CA GLU A 191 -26.54 18.57 -20.38
C GLU A 191 -25.43 18.63 -19.33
N GLN A 192 -24.56 19.64 -19.37
CA GLN A 192 -23.56 19.86 -18.33
C GLN A 192 -24.21 20.16 -16.98
N LEU A 193 -25.23 21.03 -16.93
CA LEU A 193 -25.99 21.28 -15.69
C LEU A 193 -26.66 20.01 -15.15
N GLN A 194 -27.22 19.17 -16.03
CA GLN A 194 -27.81 17.88 -15.65
C GLN A 194 -26.76 16.94 -15.04
N SER A 195 -25.56 16.88 -15.64
CA SER A 195 -24.44 16.09 -15.11
C SER A 195 -23.99 16.56 -13.72
N LEU A 196 -24.08 17.87 -13.42
CA LEU A 196 -23.84 18.39 -12.07
C LEU A 196 -24.88 17.82 -11.08
N LEU A 197 -26.17 17.81 -11.46
CA LEU A 197 -27.23 17.29 -10.60
C LEU A 197 -27.06 15.79 -10.31
N ASP A 198 -26.65 15.03 -11.32
CA ASP A 198 -26.33 13.62 -11.19
C ASP A 198 -25.13 13.41 -10.25
N SER A 199 -24.10 14.26 -10.36
CA SER A 199 -22.93 14.25 -9.48
C SER A 199 -23.32 14.56 -8.03
N ILE A 200 -24.14 15.58 -7.79
CA ILE A 200 -24.65 15.91 -6.45
C ILE A 200 -25.44 14.72 -5.87
N SER A 201 -26.28 14.07 -6.68
CA SER A 201 -27.07 12.91 -6.25
C SER A 201 -26.20 11.68 -5.96
N PHE A 202 -25.07 11.52 -6.66
CA PHE A 202 -24.07 10.51 -6.31
C PHE A 202 -23.39 10.82 -4.98
N ILE A 203 -22.93 12.07 -4.79
CA ILE A 203 -22.26 12.53 -3.57
C ILE A 203 -23.17 12.34 -2.34
N GLU A 204 -24.45 12.68 -2.46
CA GLU A 204 -25.45 12.49 -1.39
C GLU A 204 -25.55 11.01 -0.96
N LYS A 205 -25.53 10.07 -1.91
CA LYS A 205 -25.60 8.62 -1.61
C LYS A 205 -24.37 8.14 -0.84
N GLU A 206 -23.21 8.74 -1.08
CA GLU A 206 -21.96 8.40 -0.39
C GLU A 206 -21.86 9.02 1.01
N SER A 207 -22.69 10.02 1.34
CA SER A 207 -22.67 10.75 2.62
C SER A 207 -22.60 9.84 3.85
N LYS A 208 -23.55 8.90 3.97
CA LYS A 208 -23.60 7.97 5.12
C LYS A 208 -22.35 7.11 5.23
N THR A 209 -21.82 6.65 4.10
CA THR A 209 -20.60 5.85 4.04
C THR A 209 -19.41 6.67 4.51
N TYR A 210 -19.31 7.92 4.06
CA TYR A 210 -18.29 8.84 4.54
C TYR A 210 -18.43 9.07 6.05
N SER A 211 -19.57 9.53 6.56
CA SER A 211 -19.74 9.85 7.99
C SER A 211 -19.44 8.65 8.90
N THR A 212 -19.80 7.43 8.49
CA THR A 212 -19.51 6.20 9.25
C THR A 212 -18.00 5.94 9.36
N ASN A 213 -17.23 6.25 8.32
CA ASN A 213 -15.80 5.92 8.25
C ASN A 213 -14.90 7.09 8.67
N ILE A 214 -15.30 8.33 8.37
CA ILE A 214 -14.50 9.53 8.65
C ILE A 214 -15.00 10.38 9.81
N GLY A 215 -16.21 10.10 10.33
CA GLY A 215 -16.83 10.83 11.43
C GLY A 215 -17.88 11.82 10.97
N ASN A 216 -18.73 12.25 11.89
CA ASN A 216 -19.92 13.07 11.59
C ASN A 216 -19.59 14.53 11.24
N GLU A 217 -18.34 14.96 11.43
CA GLU A 217 -17.89 16.33 11.13
C GLU A 217 -18.02 16.73 9.66
N VAL A 218 -18.09 15.75 8.74
CA VAL A 218 -18.31 16.01 7.31
C VAL A 218 -19.78 16.10 6.91
N GLU A 219 -20.72 15.74 7.80
CA GLU A 219 -22.16 15.67 7.46
C GLU A 219 -22.69 17.02 7.00
N GLN A 220 -22.28 18.11 7.66
CA GLN A 220 -22.70 19.46 7.29
C GLN A 220 -22.31 19.78 5.84
N HIS A 221 -21.11 19.39 5.39
CA HIS A 221 -20.67 19.64 4.02
C HIS A 221 -21.45 18.84 2.98
N PHE A 222 -21.89 17.62 3.31
CA PHE A 222 -22.82 16.89 2.45
C PHE A 222 -24.21 17.55 2.38
N SER A 223 -24.71 18.07 3.51
CA SER A 223 -25.95 18.84 3.54
C SER A 223 -25.85 20.11 2.68
N GLU A 224 -24.77 20.87 2.82
CA GLU A 224 -24.49 22.08 2.03
C GLU A 224 -24.51 21.80 0.52
N ILE A 225 -23.87 20.69 0.09
CA ILE A 225 -23.88 20.24 -1.32
C ILE A 225 -25.31 19.86 -1.76
N THR A 226 -26.05 19.15 -0.91
CA THR A 226 -27.40 18.67 -1.24
C THR A 226 -28.40 19.83 -1.39
N GLU A 227 -28.28 20.87 -0.56
CA GLU A 227 -29.11 22.07 -0.66
C GLU A 227 -28.94 22.80 -2.00
N LYS A 228 -27.81 22.61 -2.70
CA LYS A 228 -27.58 23.22 -4.01
C LYS A 228 -28.35 22.59 -5.16
N LYS A 229 -28.99 21.44 -4.96
CA LYS A 229 -29.80 20.78 -6.01
C LYS A 229 -30.86 21.72 -6.59
N SER A 230 -31.60 22.40 -5.72
CA SER A 230 -32.66 23.33 -6.13
C SER A 230 -32.14 24.49 -6.97
N ASN A 231 -30.93 25.00 -6.67
CA ASN A 231 -30.28 26.01 -7.49
C ASN A 231 -29.99 25.46 -8.89
N ILE A 232 -29.40 24.28 -9.00
CA ILE A 232 -29.09 23.65 -10.30
C ILE A 232 -30.38 23.37 -11.09
N ASP A 233 -31.43 22.84 -10.46
CA ASP A 233 -32.73 22.60 -11.10
C ASP A 233 -33.35 23.90 -11.65
N SER A 234 -33.26 25.00 -10.88
CA SER A 234 -33.75 26.31 -11.33
C SER A 234 -32.98 26.81 -12.57
N LEU A 235 -31.66 26.59 -12.62
CA LEU A 235 -30.81 26.97 -13.74
C LEU A 235 -31.07 26.09 -14.96
N ILE A 236 -31.31 24.78 -14.80
CA ILE A 236 -31.74 23.88 -15.87
C ILE A 236 -33.06 24.37 -16.46
N THR A 237 -34.01 24.76 -15.62
CA THR A 237 -35.32 25.26 -16.05
C THR A 237 -35.19 26.57 -16.83
N SER A 238 -34.37 27.52 -16.36
CA SER A 238 -34.08 28.77 -17.08
C SER A 238 -33.38 28.51 -18.42
N CYS A 239 -32.43 27.57 -18.47
CA CYS A 239 -31.79 27.15 -19.72
C CYS A 239 -32.79 26.54 -20.70
N GLN A 240 -33.68 25.68 -20.23
CA GLN A 240 -34.71 25.09 -21.06
C GLN A 240 -35.68 26.15 -21.60
N SER A 241 -36.10 27.10 -20.76
CA SER A 241 -36.95 28.21 -21.18
C SER A 241 -36.33 29.03 -22.30
N LYS A 242 -35.01 29.31 -22.26
CA LYS A 242 -34.28 29.97 -23.35
C LYS A 242 -34.12 29.11 -24.60
N ILE A 243 -34.07 27.80 -24.48
CA ILE A 243 -34.09 26.89 -25.64
C ILE A 243 -35.45 26.96 -26.34
N ASP A 244 -36.53 26.89 -25.56
CA ASP A 244 -37.91 26.87 -26.06
C ASP A 244 -38.34 28.22 -26.66
N ASN A 245 -37.82 29.32 -26.11
CA ASN A 245 -38.14 30.70 -26.51
C ASN A 245 -36.90 31.44 -27.03
N ILE A 246 -36.13 30.80 -27.91
CA ILE A 246 -34.81 31.27 -28.34
C ILE A 246 -34.84 32.68 -28.94
N GLU A 247 -35.95 33.07 -29.57
CA GLU A 247 -36.18 34.39 -30.18
C GLU A 247 -36.04 35.54 -29.16
N PHE A 248 -36.43 35.28 -27.92
CA PHE A 248 -36.51 36.29 -26.87
C PHE A 248 -35.30 36.26 -25.95
N GLN A 249 -34.97 37.41 -25.37
CA GLN A 249 -34.01 37.45 -24.27
C GLN A 249 -34.59 36.77 -23.05
N GLU A 250 -33.76 36.02 -22.34
CA GLU A 250 -34.14 35.38 -21.07
C GLU A 250 -33.17 35.77 -19.98
N ASN A 251 -33.67 35.81 -18.74
CA ASN A 251 -32.82 36.05 -17.59
C ASN A 251 -32.25 34.72 -17.07
N PHE A 252 -30.94 34.68 -16.88
CA PHE A 252 -30.24 33.54 -16.28
C PHE A 252 -29.26 34.05 -15.23
N ASP A 253 -29.31 33.46 -14.04
CA ASP A 253 -28.47 33.87 -12.92
C ASP A 253 -27.09 33.19 -12.96
N PHE A 254 -26.20 33.74 -13.79
CA PHE A 254 -24.81 33.28 -13.87
C PHE A 254 -24.03 33.50 -12.58
N LYS A 255 -24.45 34.42 -11.71
CA LYS A 255 -23.80 34.63 -10.40
C LYS A 255 -24.19 33.51 -9.45
N LEU A 256 -25.45 33.10 -9.43
CA LEU A 256 -25.93 31.94 -8.69
C LEU A 256 -25.21 30.66 -9.14
N LEU A 257 -25.06 30.45 -10.44
CA LEU A 257 -24.28 29.31 -10.96
C LEU A 257 -22.85 29.33 -10.42
N ALA A 258 -22.13 30.44 -10.60
CA ALA A 258 -20.73 30.55 -10.17
C ALA A 258 -20.57 30.35 -8.66
N LYS A 259 -21.46 30.95 -7.86
CA LYS A 259 -21.49 30.77 -6.41
C LYS A 259 -21.76 29.31 -6.02
N THR A 260 -22.74 28.68 -6.67
CA THR A 260 -23.12 27.29 -6.40
C THR A 260 -21.99 26.32 -6.70
N LEU A 261 -21.32 26.44 -7.85
CA LEU A 261 -20.17 25.61 -8.20
C LEU A 261 -19.04 25.75 -7.18
N LYS A 262 -18.71 26.99 -6.83
CA LYS A 262 -17.67 27.29 -5.85
C LYS A 262 -17.96 26.68 -4.47
N GLU A 263 -19.18 26.84 -3.96
CA GLU A 263 -19.58 26.29 -2.65
C GLU A 263 -19.49 24.75 -2.65
N ILE A 264 -19.91 24.08 -3.73
CA ILE A 264 -19.78 22.63 -3.85
C ILE A 264 -18.31 22.19 -3.86
N GLU A 265 -17.46 22.86 -4.63
CA GLU A 265 -16.02 22.58 -4.67
C GLU A 265 -15.36 22.76 -3.29
N GLU A 266 -15.69 23.82 -2.57
CA GLU A 266 -15.17 24.10 -1.23
C GLU A 266 -15.59 23.01 -0.22
N SER A 267 -16.86 22.58 -0.25
CA SER A 267 -17.35 21.48 0.59
C SER A 267 -16.66 20.15 0.25
N ILE A 268 -16.51 19.80 -1.04
CA ILE A 268 -15.80 18.57 -1.47
C ILE A 268 -14.32 18.60 -1.06
N SER A 269 -13.66 19.75 -1.23
CA SER A 269 -12.27 19.94 -0.83
C SER A 269 -12.11 19.75 0.68
N THR A 270 -13.05 20.28 1.48
CA THR A 270 -13.03 20.15 2.93
C THR A 270 -13.22 18.69 3.35
N ILE A 271 -14.21 17.98 2.79
CA ILE A 271 -14.41 16.54 3.03
C ILE A 271 -13.15 15.74 2.70
N SER A 272 -12.52 16.03 1.56
CA SER A 272 -11.30 15.36 1.11
C SER A 272 -10.12 15.62 2.05
N LYS A 273 -9.99 16.86 2.55
CA LYS A 273 -8.97 17.23 3.52
C LYS A 273 -9.17 16.47 4.83
N THR A 274 -10.38 16.48 5.38
CA THR A 274 -10.74 15.75 6.60
C THR A 274 -10.43 14.26 6.48
N LYS A 275 -10.82 13.63 5.36
CA LYS A 275 -10.49 12.23 5.06
C LYS A 275 -8.99 11.97 5.16
N ASN A 276 -8.17 12.82 4.55
CA ASN A 276 -6.72 12.67 4.51
C ASN A 276 -6.06 12.91 5.88
N GLU A 277 -6.55 13.88 6.65
CA GLU A 277 -6.08 14.16 8.01
C GLU A 277 -6.35 12.97 8.93
N GLN A 278 -7.57 12.44 8.92
CA GLN A 278 -7.95 11.27 9.71
C GLN A 278 -7.13 10.03 9.30
N LEU A 279 -6.91 9.82 8.00
CA LEU A 279 -6.05 8.73 7.50
C LEU A 279 -4.59 8.87 8.00
N SER A 280 -4.06 10.08 8.03
CA SER A 280 -2.74 10.37 8.58
C SER A 280 -2.65 10.05 10.08
N GLU A 281 -3.68 10.42 10.84
CA GLU A 281 -3.77 10.09 12.26
C GLU A 281 -3.86 8.58 12.52
N LEU A 282 -4.69 7.87 11.75
CA LEU A 282 -4.80 6.41 11.85
C LEU A 282 -3.46 5.73 11.56
N ARG A 283 -2.73 6.17 10.53
CA ARG A 283 -1.37 5.66 10.22
C ARG A 283 -0.37 5.93 11.34
N LYS A 284 -0.42 7.11 11.98
CA LYS A 284 0.41 7.40 13.17
C LYS A 284 0.07 6.46 14.32
N LYS A 285 -1.23 6.27 14.61
CA LYS A 285 -1.70 5.34 15.65
C LYS A 285 -1.25 3.90 15.36
N GLN A 286 -1.37 3.44 14.12
CA GLN A 286 -0.92 2.12 13.69
C GLN A 286 0.59 1.92 13.87
N ASN A 287 1.39 2.91 13.49
CA ASN A 287 2.84 2.87 13.66
C ASN A 287 3.24 2.82 15.14
N ASN A 288 2.56 3.61 15.99
CA ASN A 288 2.78 3.59 17.43
C ASN A 288 2.38 2.24 18.03
N LEU A 289 1.19 1.71 17.69
CA LEU A 289 0.74 0.39 18.13
C LEU A 289 1.73 -0.70 17.70
N THR A 290 2.18 -0.69 16.45
CA THR A 290 3.18 -1.63 15.94
C THR A 290 4.48 -1.59 16.76
N THR A 291 4.94 -0.38 17.09
CA THR A 291 6.15 -0.19 17.90
C THR A 291 5.94 -0.73 19.33
N LEU A 292 4.80 -0.40 19.94
CA LEU A 292 4.44 -0.86 21.28
C LEU A 292 4.29 -2.38 21.36
N VAL A 293 3.62 -3.02 20.40
CA VAL A 293 3.45 -4.48 20.36
C VAL A 293 4.80 -5.19 20.20
N LYS A 294 5.67 -4.70 19.30
CA LYS A 294 7.04 -5.22 19.17
C LYS A 294 7.83 -5.05 20.47
N GLY A 295 7.66 -3.93 21.16
CA GLY A 295 8.26 -3.68 22.45
C GLY A 295 7.76 -4.61 23.54
N ALA A 296 6.45 -4.88 23.60
CA ALA A 296 5.85 -5.84 24.54
C ALA A 296 6.36 -7.27 24.30
N ILE A 297 6.49 -7.68 23.03
CA ILE A 297 7.14 -8.94 22.65
C ILE A 297 8.57 -8.98 23.17
N GLY A 298 9.35 -7.92 22.95
CA GLY A 298 10.73 -7.85 23.41
C GLY A 298 10.86 -7.88 24.93
N LEU A 299 10.02 -7.14 25.64
CA LEU A 299 9.96 -7.16 27.10
C LEU A 299 9.66 -8.57 27.63
N GLU A 300 8.68 -9.26 27.05
CA GLU A 300 8.34 -10.60 27.47
C GLU A 300 9.45 -11.63 27.21
N ILE A 301 10.11 -11.55 26.04
CA ILE A 301 11.28 -12.38 25.73
C ILE A 301 12.40 -12.14 26.75
N LEU A 302 12.65 -10.87 27.10
CA LEU A 302 13.66 -10.49 28.09
C LEU A 302 13.29 -10.90 29.51
N GLN A 303 12.00 -11.06 29.83
CA GLN A 303 11.53 -11.50 31.15
C GLN A 303 11.42 -13.02 31.26
N SER A 304 11.29 -13.74 30.14
CA SER A 304 11.10 -15.20 30.09
C SER A 304 12.22 -15.97 30.79
N VAL A 305 11.84 -16.67 31.88
CA VAL A 305 12.73 -17.55 32.66
C VAL A 305 13.22 -18.71 31.78
N THR A 306 12.32 -19.34 31.03
CA THR A 306 12.64 -20.45 30.12
C THR A 306 13.69 -20.08 29.09
N ILE A 307 13.57 -18.90 28.45
CA ILE A 307 14.54 -18.44 27.46
C ILE A 307 15.89 -18.15 28.12
N LYS A 308 15.88 -17.47 29.28
CA LYS A 308 17.10 -17.16 30.05
C LYS A 308 17.86 -18.42 30.45
N ASP A 309 17.16 -19.43 30.96
CA ASP A 309 17.80 -20.64 31.45
C ASP A 309 18.38 -21.47 30.31
N LYS A 310 17.64 -21.62 29.19
CA LYS A 310 18.17 -22.29 28.00
C LYS A 310 19.37 -21.55 27.39
N LEU A 311 19.39 -20.22 27.40
CA LEU A 311 20.55 -19.44 26.95
C LEU A 311 21.78 -19.67 27.85
N LYS A 312 21.58 -19.78 29.17
CA LYS A 312 22.68 -20.14 30.09
C LYS A 312 23.19 -21.55 29.78
N GLU A 313 22.30 -22.50 29.53
CA GLU A 313 22.69 -23.87 29.17
C GLU A 313 23.47 -23.92 27.84
N VAL A 314 23.03 -23.17 26.81
CA VAL A 314 23.77 -23.02 25.55
C VAL A 314 25.17 -22.50 25.81
N LYS A 315 25.31 -21.40 26.55
CA LYS A 315 26.63 -20.82 26.88
C LYS A 315 27.52 -21.81 27.63
N GLY A 316 26.96 -22.56 28.58
CA GLY A 316 27.69 -23.60 29.31
C GLY A 316 28.23 -24.69 28.38
N LYS A 317 27.39 -25.19 27.48
CA LYS A 317 27.80 -26.21 26.49
C LYS A 317 28.79 -25.68 25.47
N GLU A 318 28.69 -24.41 25.06
CA GLU A 318 29.66 -23.78 24.16
C GLU A 318 31.04 -23.63 24.81
N VAL A 319 31.09 -23.29 26.11
CA VAL A 319 32.34 -23.27 26.87
C VAL A 319 32.92 -24.68 26.97
N GLU A 320 32.12 -25.67 27.34
CA GLU A 320 32.56 -27.08 27.41
C GLU A 320 33.10 -27.56 26.04
N LEU A 321 32.37 -27.29 24.96
CA LEU A 321 32.78 -27.65 23.60
C LEU A 321 34.13 -27.01 23.23
N LYS A 322 34.29 -25.72 23.53
CA LYS A 322 35.55 -24.99 23.28
C LYS A 322 36.72 -25.58 24.07
N GLU A 323 36.52 -25.85 25.36
CA GLU A 323 37.53 -26.49 26.21
C GLU A 323 37.94 -27.87 25.69
N LYS A 324 36.97 -28.68 25.24
CA LYS A 324 37.21 -29.99 24.62
C LYS A 324 38.03 -29.87 23.34
N HIS A 325 37.70 -28.93 22.45
CA HIS A 325 38.48 -28.66 21.24
C HIS A 325 39.90 -28.20 21.54
N GLU A 326 40.09 -27.27 22.48
CA GLU A 326 41.42 -26.78 22.87
C GLU A 326 42.26 -27.89 23.51
N SER A 327 41.64 -28.73 24.35
CA SER A 327 42.27 -29.90 24.97
C SER A 327 42.73 -30.93 23.94
N ASN A 328 41.86 -31.24 22.95
CA ASN A 328 42.21 -32.12 21.84
C ASN A 328 43.34 -31.54 20.98
N LYS A 329 43.28 -30.24 20.65
CA LYS A 329 44.32 -29.56 19.87
C LYS A 329 45.69 -29.62 20.57
N LYS A 330 45.74 -29.38 21.88
CA LYS A 330 46.98 -29.49 22.68
C LYS A 330 47.55 -30.92 22.66
N LYS A 331 46.71 -31.93 22.88
CA LYS A 331 47.14 -33.35 22.84
C LYS A 331 47.63 -33.75 21.45
N GLN A 332 46.95 -33.31 20.40
CA GLN A 332 47.36 -33.57 19.02
C GLN A 332 48.71 -32.94 18.70
N GLN A 333 48.96 -31.72 19.17
CA GLN A 333 50.27 -31.07 19.03
C GLN A 333 51.36 -31.87 19.76
N GLU A 334 51.10 -32.28 21.01
CA GLU A 334 52.08 -33.07 21.79
C GLU A 334 52.38 -34.42 21.12
N ILE A 335 51.37 -35.09 20.57
CA ILE A 335 51.54 -36.32 19.79
C ILE A 335 52.39 -36.08 18.55
N GLN A 336 52.18 -34.95 17.85
CA GLN A 336 52.97 -34.58 16.68
C GLN A 336 54.44 -34.31 17.05
N ASP A 337 54.68 -33.59 18.13
CA ASP A 337 56.03 -33.28 18.63
C ASP A 337 56.76 -34.58 19.04
N LEU A 338 56.08 -35.50 19.73
CA LEU A 338 56.63 -36.82 20.08
C LEU A 338 56.93 -37.68 18.85
N LYS A 339 56.07 -37.64 17.82
CA LYS A 339 56.32 -38.34 16.53
C LYS A 339 57.56 -37.78 15.82
N GLN A 340 57.77 -36.46 15.87
CA GLN A 340 58.97 -35.83 15.31
C GLN A 340 60.23 -36.21 16.09
N GLN A 341 60.19 -36.16 17.43
CA GLN A 341 61.32 -36.59 18.28
C GLN A 341 61.69 -38.05 18.05
N LYS A 342 60.69 -38.92 17.88
CA LYS A 342 60.90 -40.34 17.53
C LYS A 342 61.62 -40.49 16.19
N SER A 343 61.28 -39.68 15.18
CA SER A 343 61.96 -39.69 13.89
C SER A 343 63.43 -39.30 14.04
N LEU A 344 63.70 -38.18 14.71
CA LEU A 344 65.07 -37.68 14.93
C LEU A 344 65.94 -38.67 15.72
N THR A 345 65.38 -39.31 16.74
CA THR A 345 66.09 -40.32 17.52
C THR A 345 66.36 -41.59 16.73
N LYS A 346 65.46 -41.98 15.81
CA LYS A 346 65.70 -43.07 14.87
C LYS A 346 66.81 -42.71 13.88
N ASP A 347 66.75 -41.53 13.27
CA ASP A 347 67.77 -41.07 12.32
C ASP A 347 69.16 -41.02 12.96
N PHE A 348 69.23 -40.57 14.22
CA PHE A 348 70.46 -40.59 15.02
C PHE A 348 70.93 -42.02 15.32
N ALA A 349 70.04 -42.92 15.71
CA ALA A 349 70.38 -44.31 15.99
C ALA A 349 70.90 -45.03 14.74
N ASP A 350 70.26 -44.84 13.58
CA ASP A 350 70.67 -45.41 12.30
C ASP A 350 72.07 -44.89 11.89
N PHE A 351 72.34 -43.60 12.09
CA PHE A 351 73.65 -42.99 11.85
C PHE A 351 74.74 -43.55 12.77
N VAL A 352 74.45 -43.67 14.07
CA VAL A 352 75.40 -44.27 15.03
C VAL A 352 75.64 -45.75 14.71
N SER A 353 74.61 -46.51 14.38
CA SER A 353 74.74 -47.91 13.96
C SER A 353 75.56 -48.06 12.67
N GLN A 354 75.46 -47.12 11.71
CA GLN A 354 76.36 -47.08 10.56
C GLN A 354 77.81 -46.90 10.96
N ILE A 355 78.11 -45.91 11.82
CA ILE A 355 79.47 -45.67 12.31
C ILE A 355 80.01 -46.89 13.05
N LEU A 356 79.22 -47.49 13.94
CA LEU A 356 79.62 -48.65 14.72
C LEU A 356 79.90 -49.88 13.84
N ASN A 357 79.08 -50.10 12.80
CA ASN A 357 79.32 -51.14 11.80
C ASN A 357 80.59 -50.88 10.98
N GLU A 358 80.86 -49.63 10.60
CA GLU A 358 82.08 -49.26 9.86
C GLU A 358 83.36 -49.51 10.67
N ILE A 359 83.29 -49.44 12.02
CA ILE A 359 84.41 -49.74 12.91
C ILE A 359 84.40 -51.17 13.47
N ASN A 360 83.56 -52.06 12.91
CA ASN A 360 83.49 -53.49 13.24
C ASN A 360 83.08 -53.79 14.70
N ILE A 361 82.37 -52.87 15.34
CA ILE A 361 81.79 -53.05 16.67
C ILE A 361 80.30 -53.31 16.46
N SER A 362 79.93 -54.59 16.34
CA SER A 362 78.53 -55.04 16.27
C SER A 362 77.97 -55.31 17.66
#